data_AF-A0A1Q3EY22-F1
#
_entry.id   AF-A0A1Q3EY22-F1
#
_cell.length_a   1.000
_cell.length_b   1.000
_cell.length_c   1.000
_cell.angle_alpha   90.00
_cell.angle_beta   90.00
_cell.angle_gamma   90.00
#
_symmetry.space_group_name_H-M   'P 1'
#
loop_
_entity.id
_entity.type
_entity.pdbx_description
1 polymer ?
#
loop_
_entity_poly.entity_id
_entity_poly.type
_entity_poly.pdbx_seq_one_letter_code
_entity_poly.pdbx_strand_id
1 'polypeptide(L)'
;LEDADERSTMANNVYEQIREKEIKTSSNQLSSRVLEHLLGFTDEPTLERLMEVFVDNFRVVCCDKFASHVLQKLLFVAVVRCVGGMQEEEEDVGPTAKKVAKSELGRELDYNMGQAFGDGHRKVCGKFVKKVAKFLLNNLEDFVWDSFGNYVIRQCILNLAGVAEQKISKGESSVVKRLVVPEKWTKLINEFSLRLLAWPQFAELPYNEFTSVLLQNLLTSLARSEDSYQLAQIGEKLLNESFLKEEEPVAEEGETEAVQLPKVFQHDSSIRLLEVLLSVSSEDFLKDHLYKQLFQGKIVQLSNTRATNFAVQKLLDNVTDKHMLEHIFSELDAGLEEILQQGHTGVVANLAKACNRLSCQQGKFIKLLLDGLHCSDATGEKLLHSVLKLMPPEVLARQETAPIHIHGSVILQAILEFNKPIKLVSAILETKNDALAKIFTDPKGSFTVNAFVRSKFVGEKSREKLIRHLEGCYMDLALSAHGSRALELLYGAASPAQKESIVKELSGRVAQLNSKPWGTIINRKLAVESYRKNPTAWKNGAAATPSKAVDKVGKLFDKVIGSESRKRK
;
A
#
# COMPACT_ATOMS: atom_id res chain seq x y z
N LEU A 1 11.18 22.77 15.53
CA LEU A 1 12.26 23.12 14.59
C LEU A 1 11.87 22.66 13.20
N GLU A 2 11.54 23.61 12.32
CA GLU A 2 11.17 23.32 10.93
C GLU A 2 12.38 23.33 9.99
N ASP A 3 13.48 23.96 10.41
CA ASP A 3 14.74 24.05 9.65
C ASP A 3 15.68 22.86 9.93
N ALA A 4 16.28 22.31 8.88
CA ALA A 4 17.21 21.18 8.94
C ALA A 4 18.59 21.58 9.47
N ASP A 5 19.03 22.82 9.20
CA ASP A 5 20.35 23.30 9.63
C ASP A 5 20.36 23.60 11.14
N GLU A 6 19.27 24.16 11.67
CA GLU A 6 19.05 24.30 13.12
C GLU A 6 19.03 22.93 13.82
N ARG A 7 18.36 21.93 13.22
CA ARG A 7 18.32 20.55 13.76
C ARG A 7 19.69 19.90 13.77
N SER A 8 20.49 20.09 12.72
CA SER A 8 21.87 19.59 12.63
C SER A 8 22.75 20.21 13.71
N THR A 9 22.71 21.54 13.86
CA THR A 9 23.45 22.25 14.91
C THR A 9 23.04 21.77 16.31
N MET A 10 21.74 21.64 16.56
CA MET A 10 21.23 21.11 17.83
C MET A 10 21.67 19.67 18.08
N ALA A 11 21.61 18.80 17.06
CA ALA A 11 22.01 17.41 17.18
C ALA A 11 23.46 17.28 17.63
N ASN A 12 24.40 17.95 16.95
CA ASN A 12 25.83 17.87 17.28
C ASN A 12 26.11 18.43 18.69
N ASN A 13 25.47 19.53 19.07
CA ASN A 13 25.61 20.09 20.43
C ASN A 13 25.12 19.13 21.51
N VAL A 14 23.96 18.49 21.30
CA VAL A 14 23.40 17.52 22.26
C VAL A 14 24.30 16.30 22.39
N TYR A 15 24.75 15.74 21.26
CA TYR A 15 25.60 14.55 21.27
C TYR A 15 27.00 14.82 21.85
N GLU A 16 27.52 16.04 21.75
CA GLU A 16 28.77 16.42 22.41
C GLU A 16 28.60 16.53 23.94
N GLN A 17 27.47 17.07 24.42
CA GLN A 17 27.19 17.20 25.86
C GLN A 17 27.06 15.85 26.59
N ILE A 18 26.64 14.80 25.88
CA ILE A 18 26.43 13.47 26.46
C ILE A 18 27.66 12.55 26.32
N ARG A 19 28.80 13.09 25.91
CA ARG A 19 30.06 12.34 25.80
C ARG A 19 30.41 11.64 27.12
N GLU A 20 30.86 10.39 27.02
CA GLU A 20 31.11 9.47 28.14
C GLU A 20 29.85 9.05 28.94
N LYS A 21 28.67 9.50 28.53
CA LYS A 21 27.37 9.21 29.15
C LYS A 21 26.37 8.70 28.12
N GLU A 22 26.82 8.28 26.94
CA GLU A 22 25.98 7.96 25.80
C GLU A 22 25.05 6.79 26.10
N ILE A 23 25.58 5.71 26.67
CA ILE A 23 24.79 4.52 27.04
C ILE A 23 23.78 4.85 28.14
N LYS A 24 24.22 5.55 29.20
CA LYS A 24 23.35 5.96 30.30
C LYS A 24 22.20 6.85 29.81
N THR A 25 22.49 7.78 28.90
CA THR A 25 21.52 8.72 28.35
C THR A 25 20.58 8.02 27.36
N SER A 26 21.09 7.07 26.58
CA SER A 26 20.29 6.25 25.66
C SER A 26 19.36 5.29 26.39
N SER A 27 19.71 4.88 27.62
CA SER A 27 18.93 3.98 28.47
C SER A 27 17.89 4.72 29.33
N ASN A 28 17.67 6.01 29.10
CA ASN A 28 16.69 6.81 29.83
C ASN A 28 15.48 7.15 28.95
N GLN A 29 14.28 6.95 29.50
CA GLN A 29 13.00 7.07 28.80
C GLN A 29 12.79 8.37 28.01
N LEU A 30 13.22 9.51 28.56
CA LEU A 30 12.97 10.81 27.95
C LEU A 30 14.10 11.17 27.01
N SER A 31 15.35 11.01 27.45
CA SER A 31 16.49 11.37 26.63
C SER A 31 16.66 10.45 25.43
N SER A 32 16.35 9.15 25.52
CA SER A 32 16.44 8.22 24.38
C SER A 32 15.64 8.73 23.18
N ARG A 33 14.41 9.22 23.41
CA ARG A 33 13.55 9.77 22.36
C ARG A 33 14.17 11.00 21.73
N VAL A 34 14.70 11.91 22.54
CA VAL A 34 15.39 13.11 22.04
C VAL A 34 16.59 12.72 21.18
N LEU A 35 17.38 11.73 21.63
CA LEU A 35 18.51 11.20 20.88
C LEU A 35 18.06 10.61 19.54
N GLU A 36 17.02 9.78 19.52
CA GLU A 36 16.46 9.20 18.30
C GLU A 36 16.04 10.26 17.27
N HIS A 37 15.35 11.32 17.72
CA HIS A 37 14.88 12.42 16.86
C HIS A 37 16.02 13.27 16.27
N LEU A 38 17.18 13.32 16.94
CA LEU A 38 18.32 14.11 16.51
C LEU A 38 19.36 13.28 15.73
N LEU A 39 19.34 11.95 15.86
CA LEU A 39 20.38 11.06 15.34
C LEU A 39 20.57 11.20 13.82
N GLY A 40 19.49 11.37 13.07
CA GLY A 40 19.56 11.56 11.62
C GLY A 40 20.30 12.83 11.17
N PHE A 41 20.49 13.81 12.07
CA PHE A 41 21.04 15.13 11.75
C PHE A 41 22.48 15.33 12.23
N THR A 42 23.12 14.31 12.81
CA THR A 42 24.51 14.42 13.29
C THR A 42 25.51 14.52 12.14
N ASP A 43 26.66 15.12 12.37
CA ASP A 43 27.78 15.07 11.42
C ASP A 43 28.44 13.67 11.37
N GLU A 44 29.47 13.52 10.51
CA GLU A 44 30.19 12.25 10.34
C GLU A 44 30.92 11.84 11.64
N PRO A 45 31.76 12.68 12.27
CA PRO A 45 32.52 12.29 13.46
C PRO A 45 31.64 11.94 14.66
N THR A 46 30.54 12.68 14.86
CA THR A 46 29.61 12.42 15.96
C THR A 46 28.94 11.06 15.80
N LEU A 47 28.47 10.73 14.59
CA LEU A 47 27.84 9.45 14.33
C LEU A 47 28.85 8.29 14.51
N GLU A 48 30.07 8.45 14.00
CA GLU A 48 31.12 7.43 14.11
C GLU A 48 31.51 7.15 15.55
N ARG A 49 31.72 8.18 16.38
CA ARG A 49 31.95 8.04 17.82
C ARG A 49 30.80 7.28 18.50
N LEU A 50 29.56 7.64 18.20
CA LEU A 50 28.39 6.98 18.79
C LEU A 50 28.33 5.50 18.39
N MET A 51 28.64 5.17 17.13
CA MET A 51 28.75 3.78 16.65
C MET A 51 29.79 2.99 17.45
N GLU A 52 30.96 3.57 17.71
CA GLU A 52 32.01 2.91 18.50
C GLU A 52 31.56 2.63 19.93
N VAL A 53 31.00 3.64 20.62
CA VAL A 53 30.50 3.48 21.99
C VAL A 53 29.40 2.40 22.07
N PHE A 54 28.50 2.34 21.09
CA PHE A 54 27.46 1.32 21.04
C PHE A 54 28.03 -0.07 20.75
N VAL A 55 29.03 -0.19 19.88
CA VAL A 55 29.71 -1.47 19.57
C VAL A 55 30.29 -2.09 20.84
N ASP A 56 30.92 -1.29 21.69
CA ASP A 56 31.51 -1.76 22.95
C ASP A 56 30.47 -2.19 24.00
N ASN A 57 29.19 -1.84 23.79
CA ASN A 57 28.10 -2.04 24.75
C ASN A 57 26.89 -2.78 24.16
N PHE A 58 27.02 -3.46 23.02
CA PHE A 58 25.87 -4.02 22.29
C PHE A 58 24.97 -4.91 23.14
N ARG A 59 25.52 -5.76 24.02
CA ARG A 59 24.73 -6.64 24.87
C ARG A 59 23.79 -5.86 25.80
N VAL A 60 24.31 -4.84 26.46
CA VAL A 60 23.53 -3.96 27.36
C VAL A 60 22.47 -3.22 26.56
N VAL A 61 22.86 -2.66 25.41
CA VAL A 61 21.99 -1.85 24.57
C VAL A 61 20.84 -2.66 23.97
N CYS A 62 21.09 -3.88 23.48
CA CYS A 62 20.06 -4.70 22.86
C CYS A 62 18.97 -5.14 23.85
N CYS A 63 19.34 -5.39 25.11
CA CYS A 63 18.40 -5.80 26.15
C CYS A 63 17.72 -4.63 26.88
N ASP A 64 18.12 -3.37 26.61
CA ASP A 64 17.54 -2.21 27.28
C ASP A 64 16.29 -1.70 26.55
N LYS A 65 15.25 -1.38 27.33
CA LYS A 65 13.94 -0.92 26.84
C LYS A 65 13.99 0.37 26.02
N PHE A 66 15.02 1.20 26.22
CA PHE A 66 15.13 2.51 25.58
C PHE A 66 16.33 2.57 24.62
N ALA A 67 17.49 2.06 25.04
CA ALA A 67 18.70 2.10 24.23
C ALA A 67 18.60 1.20 22.99
N SER A 68 17.80 0.12 23.03
CA SER A 68 17.52 -0.71 21.85
C SER A 68 16.85 0.05 20.71
N HIS A 69 16.00 1.04 21.02
CA HIS A 69 15.39 1.92 20.02
C HIS A 69 16.41 2.92 19.44
N VAL A 70 17.29 3.47 20.28
CA VAL A 70 18.42 4.29 19.82
C VAL A 70 19.34 3.49 18.88
N LEU A 71 19.62 2.22 19.19
CA LEU A 71 20.41 1.35 18.32
C LEU A 71 19.70 1.04 16.99
N GLN A 72 18.40 0.76 17.01
CA GLN A 72 17.61 0.59 15.78
C GLN A 72 17.70 1.84 14.90
N LYS A 73 17.60 3.04 15.50
CA LYS A 73 17.74 4.31 14.81
C LYS A 73 19.15 4.52 14.25
N LEU A 74 20.17 4.25 15.06
CA LEU A 74 21.57 4.34 14.68
C LEU A 74 21.88 3.42 13.49
N LEU A 75 21.37 2.19 13.54
CA LEU A 75 21.48 1.22 12.46
C LEU A 75 20.82 1.73 11.17
N PHE A 76 19.61 2.27 11.27
CA PHE A 76 18.90 2.84 10.13
C PHE A 76 19.69 3.99 9.48
N VAL A 77 20.17 4.96 10.28
CA VAL A 77 20.96 6.10 9.77
C VAL A 77 22.26 5.61 9.14
N ALA A 78 22.95 4.65 9.76
CA ALA A 78 24.15 4.04 9.18
C ALA A 78 23.88 3.42 7.80
N VAL A 79 22.77 2.70 7.65
CA VAL A 79 22.39 2.09 6.36
C VAL A 79 22.16 3.17 5.32
N VAL A 80 21.34 4.18 5.64
CA VAL A 80 21.01 5.28 4.72
C VAL A 80 22.27 6.03 4.27
N ARG A 81 23.16 6.39 5.20
CA ARG A 81 24.42 7.08 4.86
C ARG A 81 25.37 6.18 4.06
N CYS A 82 25.43 4.89 4.37
CA CYS A 82 26.23 3.92 3.61
C CYS A 82 25.78 3.84 2.14
N VAL A 83 24.47 3.78 1.90
CA VAL A 83 23.93 3.49 0.55
C VAL A 83 23.48 4.72 -0.22
N GLY A 84 23.50 5.92 0.38
CA GLY A 84 23.02 7.14 -0.28
C GLY A 84 23.66 7.41 -1.64
N GLY A 85 24.98 7.20 -1.79
CA GLY A 85 25.68 7.34 -3.07
C GLY A 85 25.48 6.18 -4.06
N MET A 86 24.70 5.15 -3.70
CA MET A 86 24.37 3.99 -4.54
C MET A 86 22.94 4.06 -5.09
N GLN A 87 22.14 5.04 -4.66
CA GLN A 87 20.78 5.18 -5.15
C GLN A 87 20.82 5.84 -6.53
N GLU A 88 20.02 5.34 -7.47
CA GLU A 88 19.78 6.03 -8.74
C GLU A 88 19.04 7.34 -8.45
N GLU A 89 19.33 8.39 -9.21
CA GLU A 89 18.53 9.62 -9.16
C GLU A 89 17.09 9.27 -9.58
N GLU A 90 16.12 9.42 -8.67
CA GLU A 90 14.72 9.30 -9.03
C GLU A 90 14.42 10.42 -10.07
N GLU A 91 14.12 10.04 -11.33
CA GLU A 91 13.53 10.99 -12.28
C GLU A 91 12.29 11.59 -11.64
N ASP A 92 12.29 12.92 -11.46
CA ASP A 92 11.20 13.67 -10.83
C ASP A 92 9.88 13.36 -11.56
N VAL A 93 9.03 12.53 -10.95
CA VAL A 93 7.76 12.06 -11.51
C VAL A 93 6.71 13.19 -11.42
N GLY A 94 6.98 14.31 -12.09
CA GLY A 94 6.04 15.40 -12.37
C GLY A 94 5.35 16.06 -11.17
N PRO A 95 4.68 17.21 -11.38
CA PRO A 95 4.15 18.04 -10.29
C PRO A 95 2.84 17.52 -9.67
N THR A 96 2.62 16.20 -9.57
CA THR A 96 1.35 15.62 -9.08
C THR A 96 1.43 14.74 -7.84
N ALA A 97 2.61 14.54 -7.24
CA ALA A 97 2.67 14.03 -5.88
C ALA A 97 2.21 15.12 -4.91
N LYS A 98 0.99 14.99 -4.35
CA LYS A 98 0.59 15.79 -3.17
C LYS A 98 1.73 15.71 -2.16
N LYS A 99 2.21 16.84 -1.63
CA LYS A 99 3.06 16.86 -0.42
C LYS A 99 2.24 16.26 0.73
N VAL A 100 2.23 14.93 0.84
CA VAL A 100 1.72 14.23 2.02
C VAL A 100 2.62 14.66 3.18
N ALA A 101 2.04 14.90 4.35
CA ALA A 101 2.82 15.16 5.54
C ALA A 101 3.75 13.97 5.78
N LYS A 102 5.03 14.14 5.48
CA LYS A 102 6.04 13.09 5.65
C LYS A 102 6.17 12.82 7.14
N SER A 103 6.29 11.54 7.48
CA SER A 103 6.66 11.15 8.83
C SER A 103 8.03 11.75 9.19
N GLU A 104 8.34 11.82 10.47
CA GLU A 104 9.65 12.28 10.92
C GLU A 104 10.79 11.43 10.34
N LEU A 105 10.61 10.11 10.34
CA LEU A 105 11.53 9.18 9.71
C LEU A 105 11.68 9.43 8.19
N GLY A 106 10.60 9.80 7.50
CA GLY A 106 10.65 10.17 6.08
C GLY A 106 11.45 11.45 5.82
N ARG A 107 11.29 12.47 6.68
CA ARG A 107 12.07 13.72 6.60
C ARG A 107 13.55 13.47 6.84
N GLU A 108 13.89 12.64 7.81
CA GLU A 108 15.28 12.27 8.10
C GLU A 108 15.91 11.44 6.98
N LEU A 109 15.14 10.53 6.37
CA LEU A 109 15.60 9.77 5.22
C LEU A 109 15.97 10.70 4.06
N ASP A 110 15.07 11.63 3.70
CA ASP A 110 15.33 12.60 2.63
C ASP A 110 16.53 13.50 2.94
N TYR A 111 16.63 13.97 4.19
CA TYR A 111 17.78 14.78 4.64
C TYR A 111 19.08 14.01 4.41
N ASN A 112 19.21 12.80 4.96
CA ASN A 112 20.44 12.02 4.84
C ASN A 112 20.75 11.60 3.38
N MET A 113 19.73 11.34 2.56
CA MET A 113 19.92 11.02 1.14
C MET A 113 20.39 12.23 0.33
N GLY A 114 19.99 13.45 0.73
CA GLY A 114 20.42 14.69 0.09
C GLY A 114 21.79 15.21 0.54
N GLN A 115 22.40 14.62 1.59
CA GLN A 115 23.72 15.05 2.08
C GLN A 115 24.87 14.33 1.37
N ALA A 116 25.93 15.11 1.10
CA ALA A 116 27.18 14.60 0.54
C ALA A 116 28.12 14.09 1.66
N PHE A 117 27.97 12.83 2.04
CA PHE A 117 28.89 12.17 2.96
C PHE A 117 30.14 11.61 2.25
N GLY A 118 31.30 11.70 2.90
CA GLY A 118 32.58 11.21 2.40
C GLY A 118 32.66 9.68 2.30
N ASP A 119 33.45 9.17 1.34
CA ASP A 119 33.62 7.73 1.12
C ASP A 119 34.15 6.96 2.34
N GLY A 120 34.98 7.64 3.16
CA GLY A 120 35.46 7.11 4.44
C GLY A 120 34.29 6.81 5.38
N HIS A 121 33.42 7.80 5.61
CA HIS A 121 32.24 7.68 6.44
C HIS A 121 31.29 6.59 5.96
N ARG A 122 31.03 6.54 4.65
CA ARG A 122 30.17 5.49 4.05
C ARG A 122 30.71 4.09 4.34
N LYS A 123 32.03 3.90 4.25
CA LYS A 123 32.70 2.64 4.60
C LYS A 123 32.59 2.32 6.10
N VAL A 124 32.72 3.32 6.98
CA VAL A 124 32.55 3.14 8.44
C VAL A 124 31.12 2.71 8.75
N CYS A 125 30.12 3.40 8.19
CA CYS A 125 28.71 3.03 8.32
C CYS A 125 28.45 1.59 7.87
N GLY A 126 28.92 1.21 6.67
CA GLY A 126 28.76 -0.16 6.18
C GLY A 126 29.45 -1.23 7.05
N LYS A 127 30.59 -0.90 7.68
CA LYS A 127 31.26 -1.77 8.66
C LYS A 127 30.43 -1.90 9.93
N PHE A 128 29.84 -0.82 10.43
CA PHE A 128 28.97 -0.83 11.59
C PHE A 128 27.74 -1.72 11.38
N VAL A 129 27.03 -1.57 10.25
CA VAL A 129 25.89 -2.44 9.88
C VAL A 129 26.28 -3.92 9.94
N LYS A 130 27.45 -4.26 9.36
CA LYS A 130 27.99 -5.63 9.39
C LYS A 130 28.33 -6.09 10.81
N LYS A 131 28.88 -5.23 11.67
CA LYS A 131 29.18 -5.55 13.07
C LYS A 131 27.90 -5.86 13.86
N VAL A 132 26.87 -5.02 13.72
CA VAL A 132 25.56 -5.23 14.35
C VAL A 132 24.96 -6.57 13.91
N ALA A 133 24.88 -6.83 12.60
CA ALA A 133 24.35 -8.08 12.07
C ALA A 133 25.09 -9.32 12.63
N LYS A 134 26.42 -9.29 12.64
CA LYS A 134 27.24 -10.40 13.18
C LYS A 134 27.07 -10.57 14.69
N PHE A 135 26.98 -9.48 15.45
CA PHE A 135 26.73 -9.54 16.88
C PHE A 135 25.39 -10.21 17.17
N LEU A 136 24.33 -9.78 16.49
CA LEU A 136 22.99 -10.35 16.62
C LEU A 136 22.94 -11.83 16.22
N LEU A 137 23.59 -12.20 15.10
CA LEU A 137 23.72 -13.61 14.70
C LEU A 137 24.35 -14.43 15.81
N ASN A 138 25.50 -14.00 16.34
CA ASN A 138 26.25 -14.74 17.36
C ASN A 138 25.53 -14.85 18.71
N ASN A 139 24.56 -14.01 18.99
CA ASN A 139 23.79 -13.99 20.23
C ASN A 139 22.29 -14.24 19.97
N LEU A 140 21.96 -14.91 18.87
CA LEU A 140 20.58 -15.08 18.42
C LEU A 140 19.73 -15.80 19.48
N GLU A 141 20.31 -16.80 20.16
CA GLU A 141 19.71 -17.57 21.28
C GLU A 141 19.19 -16.68 22.40
N ASP A 142 19.88 -15.59 22.70
CA ASP A 142 19.50 -14.67 23.76
C ASP A 142 18.42 -13.67 23.34
N PHE A 143 18.30 -13.41 22.04
CA PHE A 143 17.54 -12.27 21.52
C PHE A 143 16.27 -12.64 20.76
N VAL A 144 16.13 -13.87 20.25
CA VAL A 144 14.93 -14.29 19.51
C VAL A 144 13.68 -14.19 20.39
N TRP A 145 13.76 -14.56 21.66
CA TRP A 145 12.63 -14.52 22.59
C TRP A 145 12.59 -13.25 23.45
N ASP A 146 13.64 -12.43 23.45
CA ASP A 146 13.67 -11.16 24.16
C ASP A 146 12.94 -10.07 23.37
N SER A 147 12.04 -9.32 24.01
CA SER A 147 11.23 -8.32 23.33
C SER A 147 12.06 -7.23 22.66
N PHE A 148 13.16 -6.79 23.27
CA PHE A 148 13.95 -5.65 22.80
C PHE A 148 15.00 -6.08 21.77
N GLY A 149 15.76 -7.13 22.06
CA GLY A 149 16.72 -7.75 21.16
C GLY A 149 16.07 -8.20 19.86
N ASN A 150 14.86 -8.78 19.94
CA ASN A 150 14.10 -9.18 18.76
C ASN A 150 13.76 -7.98 17.86
N TYR A 151 13.40 -6.81 18.42
CA TYR A 151 13.19 -5.60 17.61
C TYR A 151 14.46 -5.14 16.89
N VAL A 152 15.63 -5.27 17.51
CA VAL A 152 16.91 -4.94 16.86
C VAL A 152 17.20 -5.92 15.72
N ILE A 153 16.95 -7.23 15.91
CA ILE A 153 17.10 -8.25 14.84
C ILE A 153 16.18 -7.93 13.66
N ARG A 154 14.90 -7.67 13.93
CA ARG A 154 13.90 -7.29 12.93
C ARG A 154 14.36 -6.11 12.08
N GLN A 155 14.78 -5.03 12.74
CA GLN A 155 15.25 -3.83 12.05
C GLN A 155 16.51 -4.15 11.23
N CYS A 156 17.45 -4.90 11.78
CA CYS A 156 18.67 -5.30 11.10
C CYS A 156 18.39 -6.08 9.82
N ILE A 157 17.53 -7.10 9.87
CA ILE A 157 17.19 -7.94 8.71
C ILE A 157 16.52 -7.10 7.60
N LEU A 158 15.55 -6.25 7.95
CA LEU A 158 14.91 -5.33 7.00
C LEU A 158 15.93 -4.36 6.36
N ASN A 159 16.81 -3.77 7.18
CA ASN A 159 17.84 -2.86 6.69
C ASN A 159 18.85 -3.53 5.76
N LEU A 160 19.23 -4.78 6.04
CA LEU A 160 20.12 -5.56 5.17
C LEU A 160 19.50 -5.80 3.79
N ALA A 161 18.17 -5.90 3.71
CA ALA A 161 17.42 -6.01 2.46
C ALA A 161 17.07 -4.65 1.82
N GLY A 162 17.47 -3.53 2.43
CA GLY A 162 17.15 -2.20 1.93
C GLY A 162 15.68 -1.82 2.13
N VAL A 163 14.99 -2.41 3.11
CA VAL A 163 13.61 -2.09 3.44
C VAL A 163 13.58 -0.97 4.47
N ALA A 164 13.19 0.24 4.06
CA ALA A 164 13.03 1.40 4.92
C ALA A 164 11.54 1.73 5.13
N GLU A 165 10.99 1.33 6.27
CA GLU A 165 9.58 1.57 6.61
C GLU A 165 9.33 3.02 7.03
N GLN A 166 8.43 3.73 6.35
CA GLN A 166 7.90 5.02 6.78
C GLN A 166 6.46 4.86 7.24
N LYS A 167 6.20 4.99 8.55
CA LYS A 167 4.83 5.03 9.07
C LYS A 167 4.19 6.38 8.73
N ILE A 168 3.10 6.41 7.95
CA ILE A 168 2.29 7.63 7.78
C ILE A 168 1.53 7.89 9.10
N SER A 169 1.41 9.14 9.52
CA SER A 169 0.65 9.49 10.73
C SER A 169 -0.86 9.24 10.55
N LYS A 170 -1.49 8.75 11.64
CA LYS A 170 -2.91 8.37 11.79
C LYS A 170 -3.40 7.27 10.83
N GLY A 171 -3.23 6.02 11.27
CA GLY A 171 -4.03 4.87 10.81
C GLY A 171 -3.72 4.38 9.41
N GLU A 172 -2.91 3.31 9.34
CA GLU A 172 -2.97 2.28 8.28
C GLU A 172 -2.54 2.68 6.87
N SER A 173 -1.28 3.10 6.69
CA SER A 173 -0.41 2.60 5.60
C SER A 173 1.06 2.94 5.91
N SER A 174 1.96 1.95 5.88
CA SER A 174 3.41 2.20 5.88
C SER A 174 3.90 2.32 4.43
N VAL A 175 4.53 3.44 4.07
CA VAL A 175 5.25 3.56 2.80
C VAL A 175 6.60 2.93 2.99
N VAL A 176 6.87 1.85 2.28
CA VAL A 176 8.17 1.18 2.31
C VAL A 176 9.03 1.78 1.20
N LYS A 177 10.06 2.57 1.55
CA LYS A 177 11.09 2.96 0.57
C LYS A 177 12.04 1.78 0.39
N ARG A 178 12.26 1.39 -0.86
CA ARG A 178 13.19 0.32 -1.22
C ARG A 178 14.52 0.94 -1.60
N LEU A 179 15.56 0.62 -0.85
CA LEU A 179 16.92 1.08 -1.10
C LEU A 179 17.69 0.03 -1.89
N VAL A 180 18.59 0.47 -2.75
CA VAL A 180 19.64 -0.38 -3.32
C VAL A 180 20.70 -0.58 -2.23
N VAL A 181 21.07 -1.83 -1.96
CA VAL A 181 21.99 -2.21 -0.89
C VAL A 181 23.12 -3.11 -1.43
N PRO A 182 24.28 -3.19 -0.75
CA PRO A 182 25.37 -4.06 -1.19
C PRO A 182 24.94 -5.55 -1.24
N GLU A 183 25.13 -6.21 -2.39
CA GLU A 183 24.75 -7.63 -2.58
C GLU A 183 25.32 -8.58 -1.52
N LYS A 184 26.51 -8.27 -1.00
CA LYS A 184 27.16 -9.04 0.08
C LYS A 184 26.34 -9.10 1.37
N TRP A 185 25.38 -8.20 1.58
CA TRP A 185 24.49 -8.20 2.73
C TRP A 185 23.43 -9.31 2.65
N THR A 186 23.06 -9.77 1.45
CA THR A 186 22.18 -10.92 1.26
C THR A 186 22.72 -12.16 1.98
N LYS A 187 24.06 -12.35 1.99
CA LYS A 187 24.69 -13.45 2.74
C LYS A 187 24.37 -13.42 4.24
N LEU A 188 24.26 -12.24 4.84
CA LEU A 188 23.93 -12.11 6.26
C LEU A 188 22.46 -12.45 6.52
N ILE A 189 21.54 -12.07 5.61
CA ILE A 189 20.13 -12.47 5.68
C ILE A 189 20.02 -14.00 5.61
N ASN A 190 20.76 -14.62 4.70
CA ASN A 190 20.78 -16.08 4.54
C ASN A 190 21.35 -16.77 5.79
N GLU A 191 22.38 -16.20 6.43
CA GLU A 191 22.87 -16.70 7.72
C GLU A 191 21.80 -16.64 8.83
N PHE A 192 21.00 -15.56 8.90
CA PHE A 192 19.85 -15.49 9.82
C PHE A 192 18.82 -16.58 9.51
N SER A 193 18.47 -16.74 8.23
CA SER A 193 17.54 -17.77 7.75
C SER A 193 17.99 -19.16 8.18
N LEU A 194 19.24 -19.53 7.87
CA LEU A 194 19.79 -20.84 8.19
C LEU A 194 19.82 -21.13 9.70
N ARG A 195 20.16 -20.14 10.54
CA ARG A 195 20.14 -20.33 12.00
C ARG A 195 18.72 -20.50 12.54
N LEU A 196 17.75 -19.77 12.01
CA LEU A 196 16.35 -19.93 12.40
C LEU A 196 15.79 -21.28 11.90
N LEU A 197 16.12 -21.71 10.68
CA LEU A 197 15.74 -23.03 10.16
C LEU A 197 16.29 -24.19 11.02
N ALA A 198 17.49 -24.01 11.60
CA ALA A 198 18.10 -24.97 12.52
C ALA A 198 17.61 -24.83 13.97
N TRP A 199 16.68 -23.91 14.26
CA TRP A 199 16.27 -23.60 15.62
C TRP A 199 15.50 -24.78 16.26
N PRO A 200 15.90 -25.26 17.46
CA PRO A 200 15.26 -26.42 18.07
C PRO A 200 13.75 -26.24 18.31
N GLN A 201 13.32 -25.04 18.70
CA GLN A 201 11.89 -24.68 18.89
C GLN A 201 11.31 -23.93 17.69
N PHE A 202 11.80 -24.18 16.46
CA PHE A 202 11.31 -23.49 15.26
C PHE A 202 9.78 -23.57 15.15
N ALA A 203 9.21 -24.73 15.49
CA ALA A 203 7.78 -24.99 15.42
C ALA A 203 6.91 -24.00 16.22
N GLU A 204 7.46 -23.39 17.29
CA GLU A 204 6.76 -22.47 18.18
C GLU A 204 6.88 -21.00 17.75
N LEU A 205 7.86 -20.67 16.91
CA LEU A 205 8.13 -19.30 16.49
C LEU A 205 6.92 -18.62 15.81
N PRO A 206 6.09 -19.30 14.99
CA PRO A 206 4.92 -18.67 14.37
C PRO A 206 3.84 -18.20 15.35
N TYR A 207 3.79 -18.79 16.55
CA TYR A 207 2.67 -18.62 17.47
C TYR A 207 2.90 -17.56 18.54
N ASN A 208 4.14 -17.11 18.72
CA ASN A 208 4.45 -15.97 19.58
C ASN A 208 4.47 -14.65 18.78
N GLU A 209 3.86 -13.61 19.34
CA GLU A 209 3.70 -12.28 18.73
C GLU A 209 5.02 -11.67 18.22
N PHE A 210 6.12 -11.88 18.95
CA PHE A 210 7.39 -11.26 18.61
C PHE A 210 8.17 -12.08 17.58
N THR A 211 8.21 -13.40 17.75
CA THR A 211 8.93 -14.29 16.84
C THR A 211 8.21 -14.45 15.50
N SER A 212 6.88 -14.37 15.48
CA SER A 212 6.12 -14.35 14.23
C SER A 212 6.50 -13.16 13.36
N VAL A 213 6.56 -11.95 13.94
CA VAL A 213 6.94 -10.75 13.17
C VAL A 213 8.42 -10.79 12.75
N LEU A 214 9.29 -11.45 13.52
CA LEU A 214 10.66 -11.73 13.09
C LEU A 214 10.67 -12.59 11.81
N LEU A 215 9.87 -13.65 11.77
CA LEU A 215 9.72 -14.49 10.57
C LEU A 215 9.10 -13.71 9.39
N GLN A 216 8.10 -12.85 9.65
CA GLN A 216 7.52 -11.97 8.63
C GLN A 216 8.57 -11.04 8.01
N ASN A 217 9.44 -10.45 8.83
CA ASN A 217 10.52 -9.58 8.37
C ASN A 217 11.60 -10.34 7.60
N LEU A 218 11.90 -11.58 8.02
CA LEU A 218 12.81 -12.45 7.29
C LEU A 218 12.24 -12.82 5.91
N LEU A 219 10.99 -13.28 5.83
CA LEU A 219 10.31 -13.58 4.57
C LEU A 219 10.30 -12.37 3.63
N THR A 220 9.93 -11.20 4.14
CA THR A 220 9.95 -9.95 3.38
C THR A 220 11.35 -9.62 2.86
N SER A 221 12.37 -9.85 3.67
CA SER A 221 13.77 -9.56 3.32
C SER A 221 14.32 -10.53 2.28
N LEU A 222 14.04 -11.83 2.41
CA LEU A 222 14.42 -12.84 1.41
C LEU A 222 13.75 -12.58 0.06
N ALA A 223 12.47 -12.21 0.07
CA ALA A 223 11.74 -11.81 -1.14
C ALA A 223 12.35 -10.57 -1.80
N ARG A 224 12.69 -9.57 -0.99
CA ARG A 224 13.33 -8.34 -1.47
C ARG A 224 14.74 -8.58 -2.04
N SER A 225 15.45 -9.57 -1.50
CA SER A 225 16.74 -10.05 -1.98
C SER A 225 16.65 -11.07 -3.12
N GLU A 226 15.43 -11.37 -3.61
CA GLU A 226 15.16 -12.31 -4.71
C GLU A 226 15.68 -13.74 -4.46
N ASP A 227 15.79 -14.16 -3.18
CA ASP A 227 16.24 -15.51 -2.80
C ASP A 227 15.05 -16.48 -2.70
N SER A 228 14.56 -16.90 -3.87
CA SER A 228 13.43 -17.82 -3.98
C SER A 228 13.70 -19.20 -3.36
N TYR A 229 14.96 -19.64 -3.34
CA TYR A 229 15.35 -20.91 -2.74
C TYR A 229 15.19 -20.89 -1.22
N GLN A 230 15.76 -19.88 -0.55
CA GLN A 230 15.61 -19.74 0.90
C GLN A 230 14.14 -19.53 1.31
N LEU A 231 13.38 -18.76 0.51
CA LEU A 231 11.93 -18.60 0.72
C LEU A 231 11.18 -19.93 0.68
N ALA A 232 11.48 -20.80 -0.29
CA ALA A 232 10.87 -22.12 -0.38
C ALA A 232 11.25 -22.99 0.83
N GLN A 233 12.53 -23.02 1.23
CA GLN A 233 12.98 -23.80 2.38
C GLN A 233 12.27 -23.43 3.69
N ILE A 234 12.19 -22.12 3.99
CA ILE A 234 11.48 -21.67 5.19
C ILE A 234 9.98 -21.84 5.08
N GLY A 235 9.40 -21.65 3.89
CA GLY A 235 7.98 -21.91 3.63
C GLY A 235 7.62 -23.37 3.88
N GLU A 236 8.41 -24.32 3.36
CA GLU A 236 8.22 -25.76 3.55
C GLU A 236 8.33 -26.15 5.03
N LYS A 237 9.34 -25.64 5.73
CA LYS A 237 9.51 -25.93 7.16
C LYS A 237 8.36 -25.37 8.00
N LEU A 238 7.94 -24.12 7.74
CA LEU A 238 6.78 -23.50 8.40
C LEU A 238 5.51 -24.32 8.16
N LEU A 239 5.29 -24.75 6.92
CA LEU A 239 4.12 -25.53 6.57
C LEU A 239 4.09 -26.88 7.30
N ASN A 240 5.17 -27.65 7.19
CA ASN A 240 5.25 -29.04 7.67
C ASN A 240 5.43 -29.15 9.18
N GLU A 241 6.21 -28.26 9.81
CA GLU A 241 6.54 -28.35 11.24
C GLU A 241 5.70 -27.44 12.13
N SER A 242 4.95 -26.49 11.56
CA SER A 242 4.06 -25.59 12.31
C SER A 242 2.63 -25.62 11.79
N PHE A 243 2.39 -25.13 10.58
CA PHE A 243 1.04 -24.74 10.15
C PHE A 243 0.05 -25.89 10.04
N LEU A 244 0.49 -27.04 9.52
CA LEU A 244 -0.35 -28.22 9.31
C LEU A 244 -0.61 -29.04 10.58
N LYS A 245 0.08 -28.74 11.68
CA LYS A 245 -0.18 -29.43 12.94
C LYS A 245 -1.61 -29.17 13.37
N GLU A 246 -2.21 -30.17 14.00
CA GLU A 246 -3.50 -30.04 14.67
C GLU A 246 -3.23 -29.79 16.15
N GLU A 247 -3.97 -28.87 16.78
CA GLU A 247 -4.00 -28.80 18.25
C GLU A 247 -4.88 -29.93 18.79
N GLU A 248 -4.53 -30.49 19.95
CA GLU A 248 -5.39 -31.46 20.61
C GLU A 248 -6.76 -30.80 20.88
N PRO A 249 -7.88 -31.48 20.56
CA PRO A 249 -9.19 -30.92 20.78
C PRO A 249 -9.37 -30.61 22.27
N VAL A 250 -9.68 -29.35 22.59
CA VAL A 250 -10.27 -29.02 23.88
C VAL A 250 -11.66 -29.65 23.84
N ALA A 251 -11.86 -30.71 24.61
CA ALA A 251 -13.11 -31.46 24.62
C ALA A 251 -14.28 -30.57 25.05
N GLU A 252 -14.98 -29.98 24.07
CA GLU A 252 -16.32 -29.43 24.27
C GLU A 252 -17.32 -30.47 23.77
N GLU A 253 -18.01 -31.09 24.72
CA GLU A 253 -19.06 -32.07 24.44
C GLU A 253 -20.22 -31.39 23.71
N GLY A 254 -20.48 -31.77 22.45
CA GLY A 254 -21.82 -31.60 21.85
C GLY A 254 -21.93 -30.94 20.48
N GLU A 255 -20.85 -30.64 19.75
CA GLU A 255 -20.97 -30.10 18.39
C GLU A 255 -20.67 -31.13 17.29
N THR A 256 -21.50 -31.11 16.24
CA THR A 256 -21.33 -31.85 14.97
C THR A 256 -19.92 -31.73 14.42
N GLU A 257 -19.38 -32.80 13.81
CA GLU A 257 -18.06 -32.93 13.18
C GLU A 257 -17.62 -31.67 12.39
N ALA A 258 -17.11 -30.65 13.08
CA ALA A 258 -16.58 -29.46 12.47
C ALA A 258 -15.23 -29.83 11.84
N VAL A 259 -15.02 -29.43 10.57
CA VAL A 259 -13.73 -29.62 9.92
C VAL A 259 -12.67 -28.90 10.75
N GLN A 260 -11.78 -29.68 11.36
CA GLN A 260 -10.72 -29.15 12.19
C GLN A 260 -9.78 -28.30 11.33
N LEU A 261 -9.59 -27.05 11.73
CA LEU A 261 -8.70 -26.14 11.03
C LEU A 261 -7.24 -26.39 11.46
N PRO A 262 -6.28 -26.36 10.52
CA PRO A 262 -4.86 -26.41 10.84
C PRO A 262 -4.46 -25.34 11.87
N LYS A 263 -3.48 -25.63 12.72
CA LYS A 263 -3.04 -24.77 13.84
C LYS A 263 -2.71 -23.34 13.41
N VAL A 264 -2.26 -23.12 12.18
CA VAL A 264 -2.00 -21.76 11.66
C VAL A 264 -3.21 -20.81 11.76
N PHE A 265 -4.44 -21.34 11.68
CA PHE A 265 -5.67 -20.55 11.72
C PHE A 265 -6.21 -20.31 13.13
N GLN A 266 -5.53 -20.83 14.16
CA GLN A 266 -5.98 -20.74 15.55
C GLN A 266 -5.32 -19.57 16.30
N HIS A 267 -4.27 -18.97 15.74
CA HIS A 267 -3.52 -17.86 16.36
C HIS A 267 -3.37 -16.67 15.40
N ASP A 268 -3.67 -15.46 15.88
CA ASP A 268 -3.53 -14.22 15.11
C ASP A 268 -2.09 -14.01 14.60
N SER A 269 -1.10 -14.36 15.42
CA SER A 269 0.32 -14.26 15.11
C SER A 269 0.69 -15.12 13.89
N SER A 270 0.21 -16.37 13.82
CA SER A 270 0.52 -17.27 12.70
C SER A 270 -0.30 -16.95 11.45
N ILE A 271 -1.52 -16.43 11.59
CA ILE A 271 -2.34 -15.96 10.46
C ILE A 271 -1.62 -14.81 9.74
N ARG A 272 -1.12 -13.81 10.49
CA ARG A 272 -0.37 -12.68 9.91
C ARG A 272 0.93 -13.13 9.23
N LEU A 273 1.60 -14.14 9.79
CA LEU A 273 2.76 -14.75 9.15
C LEU A 273 2.39 -15.45 7.83
N LEU A 274 1.30 -16.22 7.82
CA LEU A 274 0.77 -16.86 6.61
C LEU A 274 0.41 -15.82 5.54
N GLU A 275 -0.18 -14.69 5.91
CA GLU A 275 -0.47 -13.60 4.99
C GLU A 275 0.78 -13.05 4.28
N VAL A 276 1.89 -12.90 5.04
CA VAL A 276 3.18 -12.50 4.45
C VAL A 276 3.70 -13.59 3.53
N LEU A 277 3.70 -14.86 3.98
CA LEU A 277 4.15 -15.99 3.17
C LEU A 277 3.40 -16.11 1.85
N LEU A 278 2.06 -15.96 1.87
CA LEU A 278 1.21 -15.93 0.67
C LEU A 278 1.61 -14.81 -0.31
N SER A 279 2.17 -13.71 0.18
CA SER A 279 2.53 -12.55 -0.64
C SER A 279 3.93 -12.63 -1.25
N VAL A 280 4.78 -13.50 -0.73
CA VAL A 280 6.18 -13.61 -1.16
C VAL A 280 6.52 -14.96 -1.78
N SER A 281 5.64 -15.94 -1.67
CA SER A 281 5.84 -17.28 -2.23
C SER A 281 5.81 -17.28 -3.76
N SER A 282 6.50 -18.24 -4.37
CA SER A 282 6.34 -18.51 -5.80
C SER A 282 4.93 -19.01 -6.11
N GLU A 283 4.52 -18.88 -7.37
CA GLU A 283 3.19 -19.32 -7.82
C GLU A 283 2.98 -20.82 -7.56
N ASP A 284 3.97 -21.64 -7.87
CA ASP A 284 3.94 -23.09 -7.65
C ASP A 284 3.83 -23.43 -6.16
N PHE A 285 4.62 -22.79 -5.29
CA PHE A 285 4.55 -23.05 -3.85
C PHE A 285 3.21 -22.63 -3.26
N LEU A 286 2.70 -21.47 -3.66
CA LEU A 286 1.38 -20.98 -3.23
C LEU A 286 0.28 -21.95 -3.65
N LYS A 287 0.30 -22.43 -4.90
CA LYS A 287 -0.72 -23.32 -5.45
C LYS A 287 -0.64 -24.74 -4.89
N ASP A 288 0.54 -25.36 -4.95
CA ASP A 288 0.70 -26.78 -4.70
C ASP A 288 0.84 -27.13 -3.22
N HIS A 289 1.29 -26.18 -2.40
CA HIS A 289 1.50 -26.39 -0.98
C HIS A 289 0.51 -25.58 -0.15
N LEU A 290 0.56 -24.25 -0.22
CA LEU A 290 -0.25 -23.42 0.68
C LEU A 290 -1.75 -23.59 0.42
N TYR A 291 -2.20 -23.44 -0.83
CA TYR A 291 -3.62 -23.55 -1.15
C TYR A 291 -4.17 -24.96 -0.95
N LYS A 292 -3.57 -25.97 -1.60
CA LYS A 292 -4.06 -27.35 -1.54
C LYS A 292 -4.14 -27.88 -0.11
N GLN A 293 -3.17 -27.54 0.75
CA GLN A 293 -3.09 -28.14 2.08
C GLN A 293 -3.80 -27.30 3.16
N LEU A 294 -3.79 -25.96 3.06
CA LEU A 294 -4.37 -25.09 4.08
C LEU A 294 -5.79 -24.59 3.74
N PHE A 295 -6.10 -24.35 2.47
CA PHE A 295 -7.29 -23.59 2.07
C PHE A 295 -8.34 -24.40 1.31
N GLN A 296 -7.92 -25.33 0.45
CA GLN A 296 -8.85 -26.08 -0.41
C GLN A 296 -9.89 -26.84 0.42
N GLY A 297 -11.17 -26.62 0.11
CA GLY A 297 -12.30 -27.20 0.85
C GLY A 297 -12.66 -26.46 2.15
N LYS A 298 -11.91 -25.42 2.53
CA LYS A 298 -12.09 -24.64 3.76
C LYS A 298 -12.37 -23.15 3.47
N ILE A 299 -12.44 -22.73 2.21
CA ILE A 299 -12.50 -21.30 1.84
C ILE A 299 -13.70 -20.59 2.48
N VAL A 300 -14.90 -21.21 2.46
CA VAL A 300 -16.12 -20.62 3.04
C VAL A 300 -16.02 -20.49 4.56
N GLN A 301 -15.63 -21.56 5.24
CA GLN A 301 -15.43 -21.57 6.70
C GLN A 301 -14.44 -20.47 7.12
N LEU A 302 -13.30 -20.37 6.42
CA LEU A 302 -12.29 -19.35 6.69
C LEU A 302 -12.79 -17.93 6.38
N SER A 303 -13.64 -17.77 5.37
CA SER A 303 -14.23 -16.47 5.00
C SER A 303 -15.28 -15.98 5.99
N ASN A 304 -15.98 -16.90 6.65
CA ASN A 304 -16.99 -16.62 7.68
C ASN A 304 -16.42 -16.43 9.10
N THR A 305 -15.10 -16.47 9.25
CA THR A 305 -14.46 -16.32 10.56
C THR A 305 -13.67 -15.01 10.62
N ARG A 306 -13.91 -14.24 11.69
CA ARG A 306 -13.37 -12.88 11.88
C ARG A 306 -11.85 -12.80 11.78
N ALA A 307 -11.13 -13.79 12.31
CA ALA A 307 -9.68 -13.82 12.28
C ALA A 307 -9.13 -14.28 10.91
N THR A 308 -9.70 -15.34 10.34
CA THR A 308 -9.12 -16.03 9.18
C THR A 308 -9.52 -15.46 7.82
N ASN A 309 -10.59 -14.65 7.75
CA ASN A 309 -11.03 -14.09 6.46
C ASN A 309 -9.96 -13.22 5.79
N PHE A 310 -9.06 -12.60 6.57
CA PHE A 310 -7.91 -11.85 6.05
C PHE A 310 -6.92 -12.74 5.30
N ALA A 311 -6.70 -13.98 5.75
CA ALA A 311 -5.89 -14.95 5.01
C ALA A 311 -6.52 -15.30 3.65
N VAL A 312 -7.85 -15.41 3.56
CA VAL A 312 -8.55 -15.62 2.28
C VAL A 312 -8.45 -14.39 1.39
N GLN A 313 -8.60 -13.18 1.94
CA GLN A 313 -8.38 -11.93 1.21
C GLN A 313 -6.97 -11.89 0.62
N LYS A 314 -5.96 -12.28 1.42
CA LYS A 314 -4.57 -12.30 1.02
C LYS A 314 -4.25 -13.38 -0.03
N LEU A 315 -4.88 -14.55 0.08
CA LEU A 315 -4.83 -15.58 -0.96
C LEU A 315 -5.37 -15.03 -2.29
N LEU A 316 -6.57 -14.42 -2.27
CA LEU A 316 -7.21 -13.82 -3.45
C LEU A 316 -6.38 -12.70 -4.08
N ASP A 317 -5.65 -11.91 -3.27
CA ASP A 317 -4.75 -10.88 -3.79
C ASP A 317 -3.56 -11.46 -4.58
N ASN A 318 -3.08 -12.66 -4.22
CA ASN A 318 -1.86 -13.27 -4.77
C ASN A 318 -2.12 -14.43 -5.75
N VAL A 319 -3.38 -14.83 -5.97
CA VAL A 319 -3.73 -15.84 -6.98
C VAL A 319 -3.40 -15.37 -8.39
N THR A 320 -2.62 -16.17 -9.13
CA THR A 320 -2.27 -15.92 -10.53
C THR A 320 -2.80 -16.99 -11.50
N ASP A 321 -3.06 -18.20 -10.99
CA ASP A 321 -3.64 -19.30 -11.78
C ASP A 321 -5.17 -19.18 -11.93
N LYS A 322 -5.65 -19.25 -13.18
CA LYS A 322 -7.10 -19.16 -13.46
C LYS A 322 -7.85 -20.34 -12.87
N HIS A 323 -7.35 -21.56 -13.05
CA HIS A 323 -8.03 -22.76 -12.58
C HIS A 323 -8.17 -22.73 -11.05
N MET A 324 -7.11 -22.35 -10.33
CA MET A 324 -7.17 -22.11 -8.89
C MET A 324 -8.26 -21.08 -8.51
N LEU A 325 -8.35 -19.94 -9.21
CA LEU A 325 -9.42 -18.97 -8.96
C LEU A 325 -10.82 -19.56 -9.20
N GLU A 326 -10.98 -20.40 -10.22
CA GLU A 326 -12.27 -21.07 -10.50
C GLU A 326 -12.70 -22.00 -9.35
N HIS A 327 -11.76 -22.73 -8.75
CA HIS A 327 -12.04 -23.56 -7.57
C HIS A 327 -12.40 -22.72 -6.35
N ILE A 328 -11.60 -21.68 -6.04
CA ILE A 328 -11.89 -20.76 -4.93
C ILE A 328 -13.27 -20.09 -5.13
N PHE A 329 -13.58 -19.67 -6.35
CA PHE A 329 -14.87 -19.09 -6.69
C PHE A 329 -16.01 -20.08 -6.46
N SER A 330 -15.84 -21.34 -6.89
CA SER A 330 -16.85 -22.38 -6.71
C SER A 330 -17.13 -22.70 -5.25
N GLU A 331 -16.12 -22.65 -4.38
CA GLU A 331 -16.33 -22.80 -2.93
C GLU A 331 -17.16 -21.61 -2.39
N LEU A 332 -16.82 -20.38 -2.77
CA LEU A 332 -17.49 -19.16 -2.30
C LEU A 332 -18.92 -18.96 -2.83
N ASP A 333 -19.31 -19.63 -3.92
CA ASP A 333 -20.60 -19.46 -4.59
C ASP A 333 -21.80 -19.67 -3.64
N ALA A 334 -21.73 -20.68 -2.75
CA ALA A 334 -22.80 -20.96 -1.80
C ALA A 334 -22.76 -20.08 -0.53
N GLY A 335 -21.64 -19.41 -0.25
CA GLY A 335 -21.40 -18.69 1.01
C GLY A 335 -21.39 -17.17 0.90
N LEU A 336 -21.47 -16.60 -0.32
CA LEU A 336 -21.27 -15.15 -0.52
C LEU A 336 -22.27 -14.28 0.28
N GLU A 337 -23.53 -14.70 0.34
CA GLU A 337 -24.56 -13.95 1.08
C GLU A 337 -24.24 -13.90 2.58
N GLU A 338 -23.86 -15.01 3.19
CA GLU A 338 -23.47 -15.08 4.59
C GLU A 338 -22.23 -14.20 4.88
N ILE A 339 -21.22 -14.25 4.00
CA ILE A 339 -20.02 -13.43 4.09
C ILE A 339 -20.38 -11.92 4.06
N LEU A 340 -21.35 -11.53 3.22
CA LEU A 340 -21.85 -10.15 3.17
C LEU A 340 -22.59 -9.78 4.46
N GLN A 341 -23.46 -10.65 4.98
CA GLN A 341 -24.22 -10.43 6.20
C GLN A 341 -23.32 -10.31 7.45
N GLN A 342 -22.26 -11.10 7.52
CA GLN A 342 -21.26 -11.03 8.59
C GLN A 342 -20.34 -9.80 8.48
N GLY A 343 -20.38 -9.07 7.36
CA GLY A 343 -19.55 -7.89 7.14
C GLY A 343 -18.13 -8.19 6.67
N HIS A 344 -17.81 -9.44 6.33
CA HIS A 344 -16.51 -9.88 5.77
C HIS A 344 -16.36 -9.49 4.27
N THR A 345 -16.83 -8.29 3.94
CA THR A 345 -16.93 -7.71 2.58
C THR A 345 -15.58 -7.55 1.87
N GLY A 346 -14.47 -7.63 2.61
CA GLY A 346 -13.11 -7.63 2.04
C GLY A 346 -12.86 -8.87 1.17
N VAL A 347 -13.41 -10.02 1.54
CA VAL A 347 -13.34 -11.26 0.73
C VAL A 347 -13.99 -11.02 -0.64
N VAL A 348 -15.18 -10.42 -0.66
CA VAL A 348 -15.92 -10.12 -1.89
C VAL A 348 -15.19 -9.09 -2.76
N ALA A 349 -14.60 -8.05 -2.14
CA ALA A 349 -13.80 -7.07 -2.86
C ALA A 349 -12.54 -7.66 -3.50
N ASN A 350 -11.83 -8.53 -2.78
CA ASN A 350 -10.63 -9.18 -3.28
C ASN A 350 -10.97 -10.25 -4.34
N LEU A 351 -12.11 -10.93 -4.22
CA LEU A 351 -12.64 -11.80 -5.27
C LEU A 351 -12.94 -11.00 -6.55
N ALA A 352 -13.57 -9.83 -6.44
CA ALA A 352 -13.82 -8.95 -7.58
C ALA A 352 -12.51 -8.54 -8.29
N LYS A 353 -11.50 -8.15 -7.51
CA LYS A 353 -10.16 -7.80 -8.03
C LYS A 353 -9.48 -8.99 -8.70
N ALA A 354 -9.56 -10.20 -8.12
CA ALA A 354 -8.99 -11.40 -8.70
C ALA A 354 -9.67 -11.75 -10.04
N CYS A 355 -11.02 -11.70 -10.09
CA CYS A 355 -11.80 -11.86 -11.32
C CYS A 355 -11.41 -10.83 -12.39
N ASN A 356 -11.12 -9.58 -11.99
CA ASN A 356 -10.59 -8.57 -12.90
C ASN A 356 -9.20 -8.95 -13.43
N ARG A 357 -8.24 -9.13 -12.50
CA ARG A 357 -6.83 -9.40 -12.77
C ARG A 357 -6.63 -10.58 -13.70
N LEU A 358 -7.37 -11.67 -13.48
CA LEU A 358 -7.26 -12.91 -14.25
C LEU A 358 -8.27 -13.01 -15.40
N SER A 359 -9.16 -12.03 -15.56
CA SER A 359 -10.23 -12.06 -16.56
C SER A 359 -11.00 -13.41 -16.53
N CYS A 360 -11.39 -13.83 -15.33
CA CYS A 360 -11.97 -15.14 -15.04
C CYS A 360 -13.19 -14.96 -14.12
N GLN A 361 -14.22 -15.80 -14.27
CA GLN A 361 -15.50 -15.74 -13.54
C GLN A 361 -16.22 -14.38 -13.46
N GLN A 362 -15.85 -13.38 -14.26
CA GLN A 362 -16.40 -12.01 -14.20
C GLN A 362 -17.93 -11.94 -14.26
N GLY A 363 -18.55 -12.63 -15.22
CA GLY A 363 -20.02 -12.65 -15.36
C GLY A 363 -20.70 -13.38 -14.19
N LYS A 364 -20.12 -14.48 -13.72
CA LYS A 364 -20.63 -15.23 -12.56
C LYS A 364 -20.50 -14.40 -11.28
N PHE A 365 -19.40 -13.69 -11.10
CA PHE A 365 -19.20 -12.77 -9.98
C PHE A 365 -20.30 -11.70 -9.91
N ILE A 366 -20.60 -11.04 -11.04
CA ILE A 366 -21.70 -10.05 -11.06
C ILE A 366 -23.00 -10.72 -10.63
N LYS A 367 -23.35 -11.87 -11.22
CA LYS A 367 -24.58 -12.58 -10.85
C LYS A 367 -24.62 -12.90 -9.35
N LEU A 368 -23.58 -13.55 -8.83
CA LEU A 368 -23.47 -13.96 -7.43
C LEU A 368 -23.56 -12.76 -6.47
N LEU A 369 -22.90 -11.65 -6.78
CA LEU A 369 -23.00 -10.42 -5.98
C LEU A 369 -24.43 -9.87 -5.96
N LEU A 370 -25.11 -9.82 -7.12
CA LEU A 370 -26.46 -9.28 -7.19
C LEU A 370 -27.48 -10.20 -6.52
N ASP A 371 -27.30 -11.51 -6.64
CA ASP A 371 -28.10 -12.51 -5.95
C ASP A 371 -27.92 -12.37 -4.43
N GLY A 372 -26.69 -12.30 -3.91
CA GLY A 372 -26.41 -12.12 -2.47
C GLY A 372 -26.81 -10.75 -1.90
N LEU A 373 -26.98 -9.73 -2.74
CA LEU A 373 -27.54 -8.42 -2.36
C LEU A 373 -29.05 -8.32 -2.63
N HIS A 374 -29.71 -9.39 -3.08
CA HIS A 374 -31.13 -9.43 -3.41
C HIS A 374 -31.54 -8.33 -4.40
N CYS A 375 -30.67 -8.02 -5.36
CA CYS A 375 -30.85 -6.90 -6.30
C CYS A 375 -30.68 -7.30 -7.78
N SER A 376 -30.86 -8.59 -8.10
CA SER A 376 -30.79 -9.11 -9.47
C SER A 376 -31.81 -8.49 -10.43
N ASP A 377 -32.97 -8.06 -9.95
CA ASP A 377 -33.97 -7.36 -10.77
C ASP A 377 -33.92 -5.82 -10.64
N ALA A 378 -33.03 -5.29 -9.80
CA ALA A 378 -32.89 -3.85 -9.63
C ALA A 378 -32.18 -3.20 -10.82
N THR A 379 -32.55 -1.94 -11.11
CA THR A 379 -31.94 -1.09 -12.15
C THR A 379 -31.70 0.32 -11.62
N GLY A 380 -31.03 1.16 -12.42
CA GLY A 380 -30.74 2.55 -12.10
C GLY A 380 -30.14 2.78 -10.71
N GLU A 381 -30.67 3.81 -10.06
CA GLU A 381 -30.20 4.28 -8.76
C GLU A 381 -30.29 3.22 -7.65
N LYS A 382 -31.33 2.38 -7.66
CA LYS A 382 -31.49 1.30 -6.66
C LYS A 382 -30.37 0.27 -6.75
N LEU A 383 -30.06 -0.17 -7.95
CA LEU A 383 -28.95 -1.12 -8.19
C LEU A 383 -27.60 -0.49 -7.83
N LEU A 384 -27.37 0.75 -8.26
CA LEU A 384 -26.11 1.45 -7.99
C LEU A 384 -25.87 1.62 -6.49
N HIS A 385 -26.87 2.05 -5.72
CA HIS A 385 -26.76 2.17 -4.27
C HIS A 385 -26.58 0.82 -3.57
N SER A 386 -27.26 -0.23 -4.04
CA SER A 386 -27.13 -1.58 -3.47
C SER A 386 -25.69 -2.07 -3.53
N VAL A 387 -25.02 -1.89 -4.68
CA VAL A 387 -23.61 -2.26 -4.85
C VAL A 387 -22.66 -1.32 -4.10
N LEU A 388 -22.88 0.00 -4.17
CA LEU A 388 -21.99 0.97 -3.51
C LEU A 388 -22.04 0.88 -1.98
N LYS A 389 -23.19 0.53 -1.42
CA LYS A 389 -23.41 0.46 0.02
C LYS A 389 -23.36 -0.97 0.56
N LEU A 390 -23.31 -1.98 -0.32
CA LEU A 390 -23.35 -3.41 0.01
C LEU A 390 -24.55 -3.76 0.90
N MET A 391 -25.73 -3.30 0.49
CA MET A 391 -26.99 -3.49 1.22
C MET A 391 -28.11 -3.87 0.24
N PRO A 392 -29.04 -4.75 0.65
CA PRO A 392 -30.25 -5.01 -0.12
C PRO A 392 -31.13 -3.77 -0.31
N PRO A 393 -31.91 -3.67 -1.40
CA PRO A 393 -32.81 -2.55 -1.66
C PRO A 393 -33.80 -2.26 -0.52
N GLU A 394 -34.30 -3.31 0.14
CA GLU A 394 -35.27 -3.22 1.25
C GLU A 394 -34.65 -2.57 2.49
N VAL A 395 -33.36 -2.83 2.73
CA VAL A 395 -32.60 -2.24 3.82
C VAL A 395 -32.26 -0.79 3.50
N LEU A 396 -31.87 -0.52 2.24
CA LEU A 396 -31.58 0.84 1.77
C LEU A 396 -32.77 1.78 1.87
N ALA A 397 -33.98 1.29 1.60
CA ALA A 397 -35.21 2.07 1.76
C ALA A 397 -35.42 2.56 3.21
N ARG A 398 -34.81 1.89 4.19
CA ARG A 398 -34.85 2.28 5.62
C ARG A 398 -33.63 3.08 6.06
N GLN A 399 -32.56 3.10 5.25
CA GLN A 399 -31.26 3.71 5.55
C GLN A 399 -30.75 4.55 4.37
N GLU A 400 -31.57 5.46 3.86
CA GLU A 400 -31.23 6.26 2.66
C GLU A 400 -29.92 7.06 2.83
N THR A 401 -29.63 7.51 4.05
CA THR A 401 -28.43 8.29 4.41
C THR A 401 -27.19 7.45 4.67
N ALA A 402 -27.25 6.12 4.54
CA ALA A 402 -26.08 5.25 4.74
C ALA A 402 -24.93 5.67 3.81
N PRO A 403 -23.70 5.81 4.34
CA PRO A 403 -22.55 6.25 3.55
C PRO A 403 -22.13 5.18 2.53
N ILE A 404 -21.41 5.59 1.49
CA ILE A 404 -20.81 4.64 0.54
C ILE A 404 -19.85 3.72 1.28
N HIS A 405 -19.93 2.42 1.02
CA HIS A 405 -19.03 1.42 1.57
C HIS A 405 -17.73 1.39 0.77
N ILE A 406 -16.57 1.29 1.45
CA ILE A 406 -15.27 1.31 0.76
C ILE A 406 -15.14 0.11 -0.19
N HIS A 407 -15.49 -1.09 0.28
CA HIS A 407 -15.50 -2.29 -0.54
C HIS A 407 -16.57 -2.23 -1.64
N GLY A 408 -17.72 -1.58 -1.42
CA GLY A 408 -18.74 -1.41 -2.47
C GLY A 408 -18.22 -0.55 -3.64
N SER A 409 -17.50 0.53 -3.33
CA SER A 409 -16.82 1.33 -4.35
C SER A 409 -15.72 0.54 -5.08
N VAL A 410 -14.89 -0.21 -4.36
CA VAL A 410 -13.82 -1.03 -4.95
C VAL A 410 -14.39 -2.14 -5.84
N ILE A 411 -15.47 -2.79 -5.42
CA ILE A 411 -16.18 -3.81 -6.20
C ILE A 411 -16.74 -3.19 -7.48
N LEU A 412 -17.41 -2.04 -7.41
CA LEU A 412 -17.93 -1.36 -8.60
C LEU A 412 -16.80 -0.97 -9.56
N GLN A 413 -15.68 -0.46 -9.05
CA GLN A 413 -14.51 -0.15 -9.87
C GLN A 413 -13.97 -1.39 -10.59
N ALA A 414 -13.86 -2.53 -9.90
CA ALA A 414 -13.43 -3.78 -10.51
C ALA A 414 -14.43 -4.25 -11.57
N ILE A 415 -15.73 -4.21 -11.30
CA ILE A 415 -16.78 -4.60 -12.26
C ILE A 415 -16.74 -3.73 -13.52
N LEU A 416 -16.51 -2.42 -13.40
CA LEU A 416 -16.41 -1.52 -14.55
C LEU A 416 -15.24 -1.88 -15.49
N GLU A 417 -14.22 -2.57 -14.97
CA GLU A 417 -13.10 -3.11 -15.73
C GLU A 417 -13.31 -4.56 -16.23
N PHE A 418 -14.48 -5.16 -15.98
CA PHE A 418 -14.82 -6.46 -16.55
C PHE A 418 -15.15 -6.35 -18.04
N ASN A 419 -15.08 -7.47 -18.76
CA ASN A 419 -15.34 -7.50 -20.19
C ASN A 419 -16.77 -7.11 -20.60
N LYS A 420 -17.75 -7.28 -19.71
CA LYS A 420 -19.17 -7.00 -19.95
C LYS A 420 -19.81 -6.27 -18.75
N PRO A 421 -19.48 -4.99 -18.51
CA PRO A 421 -19.95 -4.24 -17.34
C PRO A 421 -21.34 -3.60 -17.55
N ILE A 422 -22.05 -3.98 -18.62
CA ILE A 422 -23.19 -3.24 -19.19
C ILE A 422 -24.28 -2.91 -18.15
N LYS A 423 -24.61 -3.84 -17.26
CA LYS A 423 -25.68 -3.65 -16.27
C LYS A 423 -25.37 -2.51 -15.30
N LEU A 424 -24.13 -2.44 -14.82
CA LEU A 424 -23.70 -1.38 -13.90
C LEU A 424 -23.42 -0.06 -14.63
N VAL A 425 -22.96 -0.13 -15.88
CA VAL A 425 -22.86 1.06 -16.74
C VAL A 425 -24.23 1.70 -16.95
N SER A 426 -25.26 0.90 -17.26
CA SER A 426 -26.63 1.38 -17.39
C SER A 426 -27.17 1.94 -16.07
N ALA A 427 -26.93 1.27 -14.94
CA ALA A 427 -27.35 1.74 -13.62
C ALA A 427 -26.80 3.14 -13.30
N ILE A 428 -25.53 3.39 -13.61
CA ILE A 428 -24.90 4.71 -13.47
C ILE A 428 -25.59 5.76 -14.35
N LEU A 429 -25.85 5.42 -15.62
CA LEU A 429 -26.44 6.34 -16.61
C LEU A 429 -27.95 6.57 -16.42
N GLU A 430 -28.62 5.71 -15.65
CA GLU A 430 -30.04 5.83 -15.28
C GLU A 430 -30.24 6.54 -13.94
N THR A 431 -29.19 6.67 -13.13
CA THR A 431 -29.23 7.42 -11.85
C THR A 431 -29.37 8.90 -12.13
N LYS A 432 -30.22 9.64 -11.41
CA LYS A 432 -30.41 11.09 -11.62
C LYS A 432 -29.11 11.87 -11.46
N ASN A 433 -28.95 12.95 -12.23
CA ASN A 433 -27.70 13.71 -12.31
C ASN A 433 -27.26 14.31 -10.97
N ASP A 434 -28.20 14.85 -10.18
CA ASP A 434 -27.96 15.41 -8.85
C ASP A 434 -27.52 14.33 -7.84
N ALA A 435 -28.17 13.17 -7.85
CA ALA A 435 -27.79 12.02 -7.03
C ALA A 435 -26.42 11.47 -7.44
N LEU A 436 -26.14 11.39 -8.75
CA LEU A 436 -24.86 10.93 -9.27
C LEU A 436 -23.72 11.90 -8.94
N ALA A 437 -23.97 13.21 -8.99
CA ALA A 437 -23.00 14.22 -8.55
C ALA A 437 -22.66 14.07 -7.07
N LYS A 438 -23.63 13.75 -6.20
CA LYS A 438 -23.36 13.43 -4.78
C LYS A 438 -22.44 12.22 -4.65
N ILE A 439 -22.63 11.16 -5.43
CA ILE A 439 -21.74 10.00 -5.45
C ILE A 439 -20.32 10.41 -5.90
N PHE A 440 -20.21 11.23 -6.95
CA PHE A 440 -18.91 11.62 -7.51
C PHE A 440 -18.17 12.67 -6.68
N THR A 441 -18.84 13.32 -5.73
CA THR A 441 -18.22 14.21 -4.73
C THR A 441 -17.83 13.50 -3.44
N ASP A 442 -18.29 12.26 -3.22
CA ASP A 442 -17.94 11.44 -2.06
C ASP A 442 -16.47 10.93 -2.13
N PRO A 443 -15.74 10.88 -0.99
CA PRO A 443 -14.37 10.40 -0.96
C PRO A 443 -14.16 8.99 -1.53
N LYS A 444 -15.14 8.09 -1.40
CA LYS A 444 -15.08 6.71 -1.90
C LYS A 444 -15.76 6.59 -3.26
N GLY A 445 -16.90 7.27 -3.45
CA GLY A 445 -17.68 7.23 -4.68
C GLY A 445 -16.97 7.89 -5.88
N SER A 446 -16.18 8.93 -5.64
CA SER A 446 -15.45 9.65 -6.70
C SER A 446 -14.50 8.77 -7.53
N PHE A 447 -13.96 7.70 -6.95
CA PHE A 447 -13.08 6.78 -7.66
C PHE A 447 -13.78 5.96 -8.74
N THR A 448 -15.12 5.82 -8.70
CA THR A 448 -15.86 5.08 -9.74
C THR A 448 -15.81 5.81 -11.09
N VAL A 449 -15.64 7.14 -11.08
CA VAL A 449 -15.45 7.95 -12.30
C VAL A 449 -14.17 7.57 -13.02
N ASN A 450 -13.09 7.32 -12.27
CA ASN A 450 -11.82 6.89 -12.85
C ASN A 450 -11.98 5.56 -13.60
N ALA A 451 -12.60 4.56 -12.97
CA ALA A 451 -12.86 3.27 -13.61
C ALA A 451 -13.81 3.42 -14.82
N PHE A 452 -14.91 4.17 -14.69
CA PHE A 452 -15.88 4.35 -15.77
C PHE A 452 -15.25 5.03 -17.00
N VAL A 453 -14.47 6.08 -16.78
CA VAL A 453 -13.88 6.89 -17.85
C VAL A 453 -12.70 6.18 -18.51
N ARG A 454 -11.84 5.50 -17.73
CA ARG A 454 -10.60 4.90 -18.25
C ARG A 454 -10.74 3.46 -18.70
N SER A 455 -11.75 2.73 -18.23
CA SER A 455 -11.89 1.33 -18.58
C SER A 455 -12.07 1.15 -20.07
N LYS A 456 -11.31 0.23 -20.67
CA LYS A 456 -11.44 -0.15 -22.09
C LYS A 456 -12.77 -0.84 -22.43
N PHE A 457 -13.50 -1.33 -21.43
CA PHE A 457 -14.76 -2.06 -21.61
C PHE A 457 -16.01 -1.17 -21.47
N VAL A 458 -15.85 0.06 -21.01
CA VAL A 458 -16.90 1.08 -21.09
C VAL A 458 -16.81 1.76 -22.46
N GLY A 459 -17.85 1.62 -23.28
CA GLY A 459 -17.87 2.19 -24.63
C GLY A 459 -17.84 3.73 -24.65
N GLU A 460 -17.25 4.30 -25.71
CA GLU A 460 -17.14 5.76 -25.89
C GLU A 460 -18.49 6.47 -25.81
N LYS A 461 -19.54 5.91 -26.45
CA LYS A 461 -20.90 6.43 -26.37
C LYS A 461 -21.43 6.50 -24.94
N SER A 462 -21.09 5.53 -24.08
CA SER A 462 -21.48 5.56 -22.67
C SER A 462 -20.75 6.67 -21.91
N ARG A 463 -19.48 6.92 -22.20
CA ARG A 463 -18.72 8.04 -21.62
C ARG A 463 -19.29 9.38 -22.06
N GLU A 464 -19.57 9.54 -23.35
CA GLU A 464 -20.22 10.76 -23.86
C GLU A 464 -21.60 10.96 -23.25
N LYS A 465 -22.38 9.88 -23.06
CA LYS A 465 -23.69 9.95 -22.40
C LYS A 465 -23.54 10.38 -20.94
N LEU A 466 -22.57 9.83 -20.20
CA LEU A 466 -22.31 10.22 -18.81
C LEU A 466 -22.02 11.71 -18.68
N ILE A 467 -21.14 12.24 -19.55
CA ILE A 467 -20.77 13.65 -19.53
C ILE A 467 -22.01 14.51 -19.81
N ARG A 468 -22.75 14.23 -20.89
CA ARG A 468 -24.02 14.96 -21.16
C ARG A 468 -25.01 14.87 -20.00
N HIS A 469 -25.10 13.72 -19.35
CA HIS A 469 -26.03 13.48 -18.25
C HIS A 469 -25.71 14.33 -17.01
N LEU A 470 -24.44 14.70 -16.79
CA LEU A 470 -24.01 15.54 -15.67
C LEU A 470 -24.15 17.05 -15.92
N GLU A 471 -24.68 17.47 -17.07
CA GLU A 471 -24.99 18.88 -17.32
C GLU A 471 -25.93 19.43 -16.22
N GLY A 472 -25.58 20.62 -15.71
CA GLY A 472 -26.22 21.24 -14.55
C GLY A 472 -25.53 20.97 -13.22
N CYS A 473 -24.61 20.00 -13.15
CA CYS A 473 -23.96 19.55 -11.90
C CYS A 473 -22.43 19.75 -11.88
N TYR A 474 -21.81 20.33 -12.92
CA TYR A 474 -20.36 20.51 -12.96
C TYR A 474 -19.85 21.47 -11.90
N MET A 475 -20.63 22.48 -11.53
CA MET A 475 -20.28 23.37 -10.42
C MET A 475 -20.20 22.61 -9.08
N ASP A 476 -21.11 21.67 -8.82
CA ASP A 476 -21.10 20.88 -7.58
C ASP A 476 -19.86 19.99 -7.50
N LEU A 477 -19.48 19.37 -8.63
CA LEU A 477 -18.23 18.64 -8.75
C LEU A 477 -17.03 19.56 -8.50
N ALA A 478 -16.97 20.70 -9.18
CA ALA A 478 -15.86 21.65 -9.09
C ALA A 478 -15.67 22.25 -7.69
N LEU A 479 -16.71 22.25 -6.84
CA LEU A 479 -16.67 22.75 -5.47
C LEU A 479 -16.41 21.68 -4.42
N SER A 480 -16.17 20.43 -4.81
CA SER A 480 -15.71 19.36 -3.91
C SER A 480 -14.23 19.02 -4.09
N ALA A 481 -13.56 18.69 -2.98
CA ALA A 481 -12.17 18.22 -3.00
C ALA A 481 -11.99 16.93 -3.84
N HIS A 482 -13.00 16.06 -3.87
CA HIS A 482 -12.99 14.81 -4.63
C HIS A 482 -13.67 14.98 -6.00
N GLY A 483 -14.80 15.68 -6.03
CA GLY A 483 -15.54 15.96 -7.26
C GLY A 483 -14.72 16.74 -8.29
N SER A 484 -13.83 17.64 -7.86
CA SER A 484 -12.97 18.39 -8.79
C SER A 484 -12.07 17.47 -9.59
N ARG A 485 -11.60 16.36 -9.00
CA ARG A 485 -10.80 15.35 -9.71
C ARG A 485 -11.65 14.51 -10.66
N ALA A 486 -12.86 14.15 -10.27
CA ALA A 486 -13.82 13.52 -11.17
C ALA A 486 -14.13 14.42 -12.38
N LEU A 487 -14.31 15.72 -12.16
CA LEU A 487 -14.52 16.69 -13.24
C LEU A 487 -13.33 16.79 -14.19
N GLU A 488 -12.09 16.76 -13.69
CA GLU A 488 -10.90 16.72 -14.54
C GLU A 488 -10.87 15.48 -15.45
N LEU A 489 -11.23 14.30 -14.90
CA LEU A 489 -11.30 13.06 -15.67
C LEU A 489 -12.39 13.12 -16.75
N LEU A 490 -13.58 13.60 -16.39
CA LEU A 490 -14.69 13.80 -17.32
C LEU A 490 -14.32 14.77 -18.43
N TYR A 491 -13.70 15.91 -18.09
CA TYR A 491 -13.22 16.88 -19.07
C TYR A 491 -12.15 16.28 -19.98
N GLY A 492 -11.22 15.48 -19.44
CA GLY A 492 -10.19 14.80 -20.22
C GLY A 492 -10.78 13.88 -21.30
N ALA A 493 -11.85 13.17 -20.99
CA ALA A 493 -12.55 12.27 -21.90
C ALA A 493 -13.64 12.92 -22.76
N ALA A 494 -13.95 14.20 -22.52
CA ALA A 494 -15.01 14.92 -23.22
C ALA A 494 -14.62 15.26 -24.67
N SER A 495 -15.60 15.18 -25.57
CA SER A 495 -15.49 15.72 -26.93
C SER A 495 -15.34 17.25 -26.90
N PRO A 496 -14.87 17.90 -27.99
CA PRO A 496 -14.71 19.36 -28.01
C PRO A 496 -16.00 20.12 -27.65
N ALA A 497 -17.16 19.66 -28.12
CA ALA A 497 -18.45 20.26 -27.79
C ALA A 497 -18.82 20.10 -26.31
N GLN A 498 -18.51 18.95 -25.72
CA GLN A 498 -18.75 18.70 -24.29
C GLN A 498 -17.80 19.49 -23.39
N LYS A 499 -16.53 19.62 -23.79
CA LYS A 499 -15.55 20.49 -23.11
C LYS A 499 -16.05 21.92 -23.06
N GLU A 500 -16.62 22.41 -24.16
CA GLU A 500 -17.26 23.72 -24.19
C GLU A 500 -18.47 23.77 -23.25
N SER A 501 -19.37 22.77 -23.26
CA SER A 501 -20.54 22.71 -22.38
C SER A 501 -20.15 22.81 -20.90
N ILE A 502 -19.14 22.03 -20.48
CA ILE A 502 -18.59 22.05 -19.12
C ILE A 502 -18.11 23.45 -18.75
N VAL A 503 -17.26 24.05 -19.59
CA VAL A 503 -16.66 25.35 -19.29
C VAL A 503 -17.70 26.47 -19.33
N LYS A 504 -18.69 26.38 -20.22
CA LYS A 504 -19.82 27.30 -20.29
C LYS A 504 -20.60 27.32 -18.98
N GLU A 505 -20.94 26.15 -18.43
CA GLU A 505 -21.63 26.06 -17.14
C GLU A 505 -20.81 26.72 -16.01
N LEU A 506 -19.52 26.38 -15.91
CA LEU A 506 -18.64 26.92 -14.88
C LEU A 506 -18.47 28.45 -14.99
N SER A 507 -18.44 28.97 -16.23
CA SER A 507 -18.26 30.40 -16.51
C SER A 507 -19.42 31.28 -16.02
N GLY A 508 -20.60 30.69 -15.80
CA GLY A 508 -21.75 31.41 -15.26
C GLY A 508 -21.55 31.89 -13.82
N ARG A 509 -20.67 31.23 -13.04
CA ARG A 509 -20.49 31.47 -11.60
C ARG A 509 -19.02 31.44 -11.17
N VAL A 510 -18.14 32.14 -11.90
CA VAL A 510 -16.68 32.12 -11.64
C VAL A 510 -16.29 32.59 -10.23
N ALA A 511 -17.01 33.57 -9.66
CA ALA A 511 -16.77 34.01 -8.28
C ALA A 511 -16.99 32.87 -7.28
N GLN A 512 -18.05 32.06 -7.48
CA GLN A 512 -18.30 30.87 -6.67
C GLN A 512 -17.24 29.80 -6.91
N LEU A 513 -16.84 29.55 -8.16
CA LEU A 513 -15.80 28.59 -8.51
C LEU A 513 -14.47 28.89 -7.79
N ASN A 514 -14.08 30.17 -7.70
CA ASN A 514 -12.86 30.59 -7.02
C ASN A 514 -12.99 30.64 -5.48
N SER A 515 -14.16 30.34 -4.90
CA SER A 515 -14.35 30.36 -3.43
C SER A 515 -13.65 29.21 -2.71
N LYS A 516 -13.20 28.17 -3.42
CA LYS A 516 -12.52 27.00 -2.87
C LYS A 516 -11.19 26.75 -3.60
N PRO A 517 -10.14 26.25 -2.91
CA PRO A 517 -8.83 26.02 -3.53
C PRO A 517 -8.86 25.11 -4.77
N TRP A 518 -9.65 24.02 -4.71
CA TRP A 518 -9.80 23.10 -5.83
C TRP A 518 -10.57 23.72 -7.00
N GLY A 519 -11.57 24.56 -6.74
CA GLY A 519 -12.27 25.30 -7.78
C GLY A 519 -11.37 26.34 -8.48
N THR A 520 -10.49 27.02 -7.74
CA THR A 520 -9.43 27.87 -8.32
C THR A 520 -8.50 27.08 -9.26
N ILE A 521 -8.13 25.85 -8.87
CA ILE A 521 -7.33 24.96 -9.72
C ILE A 521 -8.08 24.61 -11.01
N ILE A 522 -9.37 24.27 -10.92
CA ILE A 522 -10.23 23.98 -12.08
C ILE A 522 -10.34 25.20 -13.00
N ASN A 523 -10.61 26.38 -12.46
CA ASN A 523 -10.69 27.63 -13.23
C ASN A 523 -9.41 27.84 -14.06
N ARG A 524 -8.24 27.67 -13.42
CA ARG A 524 -6.94 27.78 -14.09
C ARG A 524 -6.71 26.70 -15.13
N LYS A 525 -6.98 25.42 -14.81
CA LYS A 525 -6.72 24.28 -15.71
C LYS A 525 -7.58 24.31 -16.95
N LEU A 526 -8.86 24.65 -16.80
CA LEU A 526 -9.83 24.66 -17.91
C LEU A 526 -9.94 26.02 -18.59
N ALA A 527 -9.19 27.03 -18.12
CA ALA A 527 -9.22 28.41 -18.59
C ALA A 527 -10.65 29.02 -18.62
N VAL A 528 -11.41 28.81 -17.54
CA VAL A 528 -12.84 29.18 -17.46
C VAL A 528 -13.03 30.70 -17.55
N GLU A 529 -12.19 31.47 -16.86
CA GLU A 529 -12.19 32.94 -16.95
C GLU A 529 -11.97 33.44 -18.39
N SER A 530 -11.08 32.78 -19.13
CA SER A 530 -10.77 33.15 -20.50
C SER A 530 -11.94 32.83 -21.45
N TYR A 531 -12.60 31.69 -21.24
CA TYR A 531 -13.84 31.37 -21.95
C TYR A 531 -14.93 32.42 -21.68
N ARG A 532 -15.10 32.84 -20.41
CA ARG A 532 -16.08 33.87 -20.04
C ARG A 532 -15.86 35.19 -20.79
N LYS A 533 -14.60 35.59 -21.01
CA LYS A 533 -14.24 36.83 -21.71
C LYS A 533 -14.36 36.71 -23.23
N ASN A 534 -13.92 35.59 -23.81
CA ASN A 534 -13.94 35.38 -25.25
C ASN A 534 -14.09 33.89 -25.60
N PRO A 535 -15.34 33.38 -25.72
CA PRO A 535 -15.62 32.00 -26.06
C PRO A 535 -14.98 31.57 -27.39
N THR A 536 -15.01 32.43 -28.41
CA THR A 536 -14.46 32.14 -29.74
C THR A 536 -12.95 31.93 -29.69
N ALA A 537 -12.22 32.78 -28.97
CA ALA A 537 -10.77 32.62 -28.78
C ALA A 537 -10.43 31.36 -27.98
N TRP A 538 -11.26 30.98 -27.00
CA TRP A 538 -11.09 29.74 -26.24
C TRP A 538 -11.26 28.50 -27.13
N LYS A 539 -12.31 28.47 -27.98
CA LYS A 539 -12.51 27.37 -28.95
C LYS A 539 -11.35 27.21 -29.92
N ASN A 540 -10.77 28.32 -30.35
CA ASN A 540 -9.63 28.34 -31.28
C ASN A 540 -8.28 28.03 -30.60
N GLY A 541 -8.29 27.66 -29.31
CA GLY A 541 -7.08 27.28 -28.57
C GLY A 541 -6.16 28.44 -28.17
N ALA A 542 -6.58 29.70 -28.37
CA ALA A 542 -5.79 30.87 -28.01
C ALA A 542 -5.73 31.10 -26.48
N ALA A 543 -6.69 30.53 -25.74
CA ALA A 543 -6.77 30.64 -24.28
C ALA A 543 -6.48 29.34 -23.51
N ALA A 544 -6.40 28.19 -24.19
CA ALA A 544 -6.10 26.90 -23.58
C ALA A 544 -4.58 26.71 -23.46
N THR A 545 -3.94 27.48 -22.58
CA THR A 545 -2.55 27.18 -22.17
C THR A 545 -2.24 27.72 -20.78
N PRO A 546 -2.15 26.85 -19.77
CA PRO A 546 -1.05 26.87 -18.82
C PRO A 546 0.04 25.92 -19.37
N SER A 547 1.23 26.46 -19.61
CA SER A 547 2.48 25.78 -20.01
C SER A 547 2.58 25.12 -21.42
N LYS A 548 2.67 25.96 -22.46
CA LYS A 548 3.43 25.61 -23.69
C LYS A 548 4.95 25.53 -23.46
N ALA A 549 5.41 25.75 -22.22
CA ALA A 549 6.81 25.61 -21.83
C ALA A 549 7.22 24.15 -21.57
N VAL A 550 6.32 23.28 -21.09
CA VAL A 550 6.68 21.89 -20.75
C VAL A 550 6.64 20.99 -21.99
N ASP A 551 5.65 21.20 -22.86
CA ASP A 551 5.43 20.37 -24.06
C ASP A 551 6.40 20.71 -25.22
N LYS A 552 6.95 21.94 -25.23
CA LYS A 552 8.05 22.31 -26.13
C LYS A 552 9.37 21.69 -25.70
N VAL A 553 9.62 21.56 -24.40
CA VAL A 553 10.85 20.97 -23.87
C VAL A 553 10.91 19.48 -24.22
N GLY A 554 9.83 18.72 -24.01
CA GLY A 554 9.76 17.31 -24.44
C GLY A 554 9.96 17.12 -25.95
N LYS A 555 9.28 17.94 -26.78
CA LYS A 555 9.44 17.89 -28.25
C LYS A 555 10.77 18.44 -28.76
N LEU A 556 11.49 19.23 -27.97
CA LEU A 556 12.86 19.66 -28.24
C LEU A 556 13.86 18.54 -27.89
N PHE A 557 13.63 17.82 -26.79
CA PHE A 557 14.45 16.66 -26.40
C PHE A 557 14.31 15.49 -27.41
N ASP A 558 13.10 15.18 -27.87
CA ASP A 558 12.88 14.14 -28.89
C ASP A 558 13.58 14.46 -30.23
N LYS A 559 13.73 15.75 -30.56
CA LYS A 559 14.46 16.19 -31.75
C LYS A 559 15.99 16.18 -31.59
N VAL A 560 16.50 16.27 -30.37
CA VAL A 560 17.94 16.21 -30.06
C VAL A 560 18.42 14.76 -29.97
N ILE A 561 17.57 13.84 -29.52
CA ILE A 561 17.90 12.41 -29.38
C ILE A 561 17.64 11.63 -30.69
N GLY A 562 16.79 12.17 -31.58
CA GLY A 562 16.39 11.55 -32.84
C GLY A 562 17.11 12.06 -34.09
N SER A 563 18.45 12.16 -34.10
CA SER A 563 19.17 12.41 -35.37
C SER A 563 20.59 11.86 -35.46
N GLU A 564 20.88 10.66 -34.95
CA GLU A 564 22.07 9.91 -35.38
C GLU A 564 21.76 8.43 -35.56
N SER A 565 21.16 8.07 -36.70
CA SER A 565 21.53 6.88 -37.46
C SER A 565 20.62 6.77 -38.69
N ARG A 566 21.16 7.19 -39.84
CA ARG A 566 20.94 6.59 -41.16
C ARG A 566 21.60 7.45 -42.23
N LYS A 567 22.88 7.21 -42.49
CA LYS A 567 23.39 7.16 -43.87
C LYS A 567 24.39 6.02 -44.01
N ARG A 568 24.03 5.13 -44.94
CA ARG A 568 24.72 3.97 -45.48
C ARG A 568 26.19 4.24 -45.87
N LYS A 569 27.04 3.22 -45.69
CA LYS A 569 27.47 2.37 -46.81
C LYS A 569 27.38 0.91 -46.39
#